data_AF-A0A6I3KE67-F1
#
_entry.id   AF-A0A6I3KE67-F1
#
_cell.length_a   1.000
_cell.length_b   1.000
_cell.length_c   1.000
_cell.angle_alpha   90.00
_cell.angle_beta   90.00
_cell.angle_gamma   90.00
#
_symmetry.space_group_name_H-M   'P 1'
#
loop_
_entity.id
_entity.type
_entity.pdbx_description
1 polymer ?
#
loop_
_entity_poly.entity_id
_entity_poly.type
_entity_poly.pdbx_seq_one_letter_code
_entity_poly.pdbx_strand_id
1 'polypeptide(L)'
;MFKLHAYRAAFIAAVALIAAVAAIPRAEAVSPQVRNACANDYLSNCSAYKPESAETRKCMRAVGHRLSKGCINALVAAGEVSKGEVGRRSASAARR
;
A
#
# COMPACT_ATOMS: atom_id res chain seq x y z
N MET A 1 34.90 -23.74 -28.02
CA MET A 1 34.36 -23.89 -26.66
C MET A 1 34.37 -22.59 -25.85
N PHE A 2 35.47 -21.82 -25.76
CA PHE A 2 35.54 -20.54 -25.02
C PHE A 2 34.46 -19.49 -25.37
N LYS A 3 34.12 -19.32 -26.66
CA LYS A 3 33.06 -18.40 -27.10
C LYS A 3 31.68 -18.75 -26.53
N LEU A 4 31.36 -20.04 -26.37
CA LEU A 4 30.06 -20.51 -25.85
C LEU A 4 29.90 -20.21 -24.35
N HIS A 5 30.99 -20.16 -23.59
CA HIS A 5 30.99 -19.74 -22.19
C HIS A 5 30.81 -18.22 -22.03
N ALA A 6 31.41 -17.43 -22.92
CA ALA A 6 31.23 -15.98 -22.97
C ALA A 6 29.78 -15.59 -23.35
N TYR A 7 29.17 -16.27 -24.33
CA TYR A 7 27.77 -16.05 -24.71
C TYR A 7 26.79 -16.44 -23.59
N ARG A 8 27.06 -17.52 -22.85
CA ARG A 8 26.26 -17.93 -21.69
C ARG A 8 26.35 -16.93 -20.54
N ALA A 9 27.54 -16.41 -20.25
CA ALA A 9 27.74 -15.39 -19.23
C ALA A 9 27.02 -14.07 -19.58
N ALA A 10 27.11 -13.64 -20.85
CA ALA A 10 26.41 -12.46 -21.34
C ALA A 10 24.87 -12.60 -21.27
N PHE A 11 24.35 -13.80 -21.57
CA PHE A 11 22.92 -14.07 -21.51
C PHE A 11 22.38 -14.07 -20.07
N ILE A 12 23.11 -14.65 -19.12
CA ILE A 12 22.74 -14.62 -17.69
C ILE A 12 22.77 -13.19 -17.14
N ALA A 13 23.78 -12.39 -17.51
CA ALA A 13 23.87 -10.99 -17.10
C ALA A 13 22.69 -10.15 -17.64
N ALA A 14 22.27 -10.39 -18.88
CA ALA A 14 21.12 -9.71 -19.48
C ALA A 14 19.79 -10.06 -18.80
N VAL A 15 19.58 -11.33 -18.44
CA VAL A 15 18.38 -11.77 -17.71
C VAL A 15 18.33 -11.18 -16.29
N ALA A 16 19.48 -11.08 -15.61
CA ALA A 16 19.57 -10.51 -14.27
C ALA A 16 19.20 -9.01 -14.24
N LEU A 17 19.54 -8.25 -15.28
CA LEU A 17 19.18 -6.83 -15.39
C LEU A 17 17.68 -6.60 -15.60
N ILE A 18 16.99 -7.50 -16.31
CA ILE A 18 15.54 -7.40 -16.55
C ILE A 18 14.74 -7.77 -15.29
N ALA A 19 15.26 -8.65 -14.42
CA ALA A 19 14.60 -9.00 -13.17
C ALA A 19 14.59 -7.86 -12.13
N ALA A 20 15.53 -6.90 -12.22
CA ALA A 20 15.69 -5.84 -11.23
C ALA A 20 14.61 -4.73 -11.31
N VAL A 21 13.92 -4.57 -12.44
CA VAL A 21 12.88 -3.53 -12.61
C VAL A 21 11.51 -3.89 -12.03
N ALA A 22 11.30 -5.14 -11.60
CA ALA A 22 10.03 -5.58 -11.01
C ALA A 22 9.84 -5.16 -9.54
N ALA A 23 10.89 -4.65 -8.88
CA ALA A 23 10.90 -4.35 -7.45
C ALA A 23 10.80 -2.85 -7.12
N ILE A 24 10.38 -2.00 -8.05
CA ILE A 24 10.17 -0.57 -7.74
C ILE A 24 8.96 -0.47 -6.80
N PRO A 25 9.12 -0.04 -5.54
CA PRO A 25 7.99 0.21 -4.67
C PRO A 25 7.19 1.35 -5.31
N ARG A 26 5.96 1.06 -5.72
CA ARG A 26 5.02 2.09 -6.16
C ARG A 26 4.80 3.01 -4.97
N ALA A 27 5.17 4.28 -5.11
CA ALA A 27 4.69 5.32 -4.23
C ALA A 27 3.19 5.44 -4.51
N GLU A 28 2.39 4.59 -3.87
CA GLU A 28 0.94 4.55 -4.04
C GLU A 28 0.38 5.90 -3.55
N ALA A 29 0.12 6.79 -4.51
CA ALA A 29 -0.71 7.95 -4.29
C ALA A 29 -2.12 7.41 -4.05
N VAL A 30 -2.65 7.67 -2.87
CA VAL A 30 -4.01 7.25 -2.49
C VAL A 30 -4.97 7.62 -3.62
N SER A 31 -5.66 6.63 -4.18
CA SER A 31 -6.52 6.87 -5.32
C SER A 31 -7.60 7.92 -4.99
N PRO A 32 -8.00 8.77 -5.96
CA PRO A 32 -9.06 9.76 -5.72
C PRO A 32 -10.37 9.11 -5.26
N GLN A 33 -10.62 7.85 -5.65
CA GLN A 33 -11.74 7.07 -5.13
C GLN A 33 -11.65 6.84 -3.62
N VAL A 34 -10.47 6.44 -3.11
CA VAL A 34 -10.25 6.26 -1.67
C VAL A 34 -10.38 7.59 -0.94
N ARG A 35 -9.84 8.67 -1.49
CA ARG A 35 -9.98 10.02 -0.91
C ARG A 35 -11.44 10.40 -0.71
N ASN A 36 -12.27 10.22 -1.74
CA ASN A 36 -13.69 10.54 -1.65
C ASN A 36 -14.43 9.63 -0.67
N ALA A 37 -14.16 8.32 -0.70
CA ALA A 37 -14.78 7.37 0.22
C ALA A 37 -14.41 7.64 1.70
N CYS A 38 -13.18 8.07 1.95
CA CYS A 38 -12.66 8.33 3.29
C CYS A 38 -12.80 9.80 3.73
N ALA A 39 -13.40 10.69 2.93
CA ALA A 39 -13.45 12.12 3.21
C ALA A 39 -14.15 12.44 4.54
N ASN A 40 -15.28 11.80 4.82
CA ASN A 40 -16.02 12.03 6.06
C ASN A 40 -15.25 11.51 7.30
N ASP A 41 -14.64 10.32 7.17
CA ASP A 41 -13.80 9.74 8.22
C ASP A 41 -12.56 10.61 8.49
N TYR A 42 -12.00 11.19 7.43
CA TYR A 42 -10.87 12.12 7.51
C TYR A 42 -11.24 13.38 8.27
N LEU A 43 -12.35 14.02 7.89
CA LEU A 43 -12.80 15.25 8.54
C LEU A 43 -13.09 15.04 10.03
N SER A 44 -13.61 13.85 10.38
CA SER A 44 -13.99 13.52 11.76
C SER A 44 -12.81 13.13 12.66
N ASN A 45 -11.74 12.53 12.11
CA ASN A 45 -10.66 11.95 12.93
C ASN A 45 -9.29 12.58 12.70
N CYS A 46 -9.02 13.11 11.51
CA CYS A 46 -7.68 13.47 11.05
C CYS A 46 -7.58 14.87 10.41
N SER A 47 -8.61 15.72 10.56
CA SER A 47 -8.71 17.07 9.98
C SER A 47 -7.63 18.05 10.43
N ALA A 48 -6.91 17.74 11.51
CA ALA A 48 -5.77 18.51 11.99
C ALA A 48 -4.52 18.41 11.08
N TYR A 49 -4.47 17.41 10.21
CA TYR A 49 -3.35 17.18 9.29
C TYR A 49 -3.67 17.70 7.90
N LYS A 50 -2.66 17.83 7.03
CA LYS A 50 -2.91 18.21 5.62
C LYS A 50 -3.44 17.00 4.85
N PRO A 51 -4.46 17.18 3.99
CA PRO A 51 -4.93 16.08 3.15
C PRO A 51 -3.75 15.52 2.33
N GLU A 52 -3.67 14.19 2.26
CA GLU A 52 -2.61 13.44 1.57
C GLU A 52 -1.20 13.50 2.18
N SER A 53 -1.06 14.04 3.38
CA SER A 53 0.22 14.05 4.07
C SER A 53 0.55 12.68 4.70
N ALA A 54 1.83 12.47 5.01
CA ALA A 54 2.26 11.27 5.71
C ALA A 54 1.61 11.16 7.10
N GLU A 55 1.35 12.29 7.74
CA GLU A 55 0.68 12.41 9.03
C GLU A 55 -0.79 11.99 8.93
N THR A 56 -1.52 12.39 7.88
CA THR A 56 -2.88 11.89 7.63
C THR A 56 -2.89 10.39 7.45
N ARG A 57 -1.95 9.82 6.67
CA ARG A 57 -1.84 8.37 6.52
C ARG A 57 -1.59 7.69 7.86
N LYS A 58 -0.73 8.26 8.71
CA LYS A 58 -0.45 7.74 10.05
C LYS A 58 -1.67 7.81 10.97
N CYS A 59 -2.37 8.95 10.96
CA CYS A 59 -3.61 9.15 11.72
C CYS A 59 -4.67 8.12 11.30
N MET A 60 -4.96 8.00 10.00
CA MET A 60 -5.91 7.03 9.46
C MET A 60 -5.55 5.59 9.83
N ARG A 61 -4.26 5.24 9.79
CA ARG A 61 -3.79 3.92 10.23
C ARG A 61 -3.99 3.69 11.72
N ALA A 62 -3.88 4.73 12.56
CA ALA A 62 -4.09 4.63 14.01
C ALA A 62 -5.59 4.51 14.36
N VAL A 63 -6.44 5.31 13.72
CA VAL A 63 -7.90 5.26 13.92
C VAL A 63 -8.61 4.25 13.03
N GLY A 64 -7.87 3.33 12.40
CA GLY A 64 -8.41 2.39 11.40
C GLY A 64 -9.63 1.57 11.88
N HIS A 65 -9.75 1.35 13.19
CA HIS A 65 -10.90 0.69 13.82
C HIS A 65 -12.18 1.55 13.88
N ARG A 66 -12.04 2.88 13.79
CA ARG A 66 -13.13 3.87 13.80
C ARG A 66 -13.54 4.31 12.39
N LEU A 67 -12.78 3.90 11.36
CA LEU A 67 -13.12 4.21 9.97
C LEU A 67 -14.39 3.49 9.55
N SER A 68 -15.19 4.15 8.72
CA SER A 68 -16.35 3.53 8.11
C SER A 68 -15.96 2.29 7.28
N LYS A 69 -16.87 1.32 7.22
CA LYS A 69 -16.69 0.13 6.36
C LYS A 69 -16.46 0.51 4.90
N GLY A 70 -17.07 1.62 4.43
CA GLY A 70 -16.88 2.14 3.08
C GLY A 70 -15.43 2.55 2.81
N CYS A 71 -14.84 3.35 3.70
CA CYS A 71 -13.44 3.75 3.60
C CYS A 71 -12.48 2.55 3.66
N ILE A 72 -12.72 1.60 4.58
CA ILE A 72 -11.90 0.38 4.69
C ILE A 72 -11.98 -0.45 3.41
N ASN A 73 -13.18 -0.63 2.84
CA ASN A 73 -13.35 -1.37 1.59
C ASN A 73 -12.66 -0.69 0.41
N ALA A 74 -12.70 0.65 0.34
CA ALA A 74 -11.99 1.40 -0.68
C ALA A 74 -10.47 1.23 -0.56
N LEU A 75 -9.93 1.29 0.66
CA LEU A 75 -8.50 1.04 0.94
C LEU A 75 -8.07 -0.37 0.55
N VAL A 76 -8.91 -1.37 0.81
CA VAL A 76 -8.66 -2.76 0.39
C VAL A 76 -8.72 -2.90 -1.14
N ALA A 77 -9.71 -2.27 -1.79
CA ALA A 77 -9.87 -2.31 -3.24
C ALA A 77 -8.71 -1.61 -3.96
N ALA A 78 -8.14 -0.57 -3.36
CA ALA A 78 -6.97 0.13 -3.86
C ALA A 78 -5.64 -0.60 -3.57
N GLY A 79 -5.64 -1.70 -2.79
CA GLY A 79 -4.41 -2.42 -2.43
C GLY A 79 -3.57 -1.74 -1.33
N GLU A 80 -4.03 -0.61 -0.80
CA GLU A 80 -3.37 0.16 0.28
C GLU A 80 -3.33 -0.60 1.60
N VAL A 81 -4.30 -1.50 1.81
CA VAL A 81 -4.38 -2.35 3.00
C VAL A 81 -4.84 -3.75 2.61
N SER A 82 -4.11 -4.78 3.02
CA SER A 82 -4.55 -6.17 2.79
C SER A 82 -5.75 -6.50 3.69
N LYS A 83 -6.71 -7.27 3.16
CA LYS A 83 -7.84 -7.83 3.95
C LYS A 83 -7.36 -8.54 5.22
N GLY A 84 -6.21 -9.21 5.16
CA GLY A 84 -5.61 -9.89 6.32
C GLY A 84 -5.10 -8.92 7.39
N GLU A 85 -4.62 -7.73 7.01
CA GLU A 85 -4.22 -6.69 7.97
C GLU A 85 -5.44 -6.08 8.65
N VAL A 86 -6.50 -5.79 7.88
CA VAL A 86 -7.78 -5.30 8.43
C VAL A 86 -8.34 -6.31 9.43
N GLY A 87 -8.42 -7.59 9.06
CA GLY A 87 -8.93 -8.67 9.90
C GLY A 87 -8.11 -8.89 11.18
N ARG A 88 -6.77 -8.88 11.08
CA ARG A 88 -5.90 -8.97 12.26
C ARG A 88 -6.13 -7.81 13.24
N ARG A 89 -6.33 -6.59 12.73
CA ARG A 89 -6.60 -5.40 13.56
C ARG A 89 -7.99 -5.43 14.20
N SER A 90 -9.02 -5.87 13.47
CA SER A 90 -10.36 -6.03 14.05
C SER A 90 -10.35 -7.10 15.14
N ALA A 91 -9.67 -8.23 14.92
CA ALA A 91 -9.52 -9.29 15.92
C ALA A 91 -8.67 -8.88 17.14
N SER A 92 -7.75 -7.92 16.98
CA SER A 92 -6.96 -7.35 18.08
C SER A 92 -7.74 -6.29 18.85
N ALA A 93 -8.60 -5.53 18.16
CA ALA A 93 -9.49 -4.54 18.78
C ALA A 93 -10.62 -5.20 19.58
N ALA A 94 -11.17 -6.31 19.09
CA ALA A 94 -12.20 -7.10 19.79
C ALA A 94 -11.68 -7.84 21.04
N ARG A 95 -10.35 -7.92 21.21
CA ARG A 95 -9.69 -8.54 22.36
C ARG A 95 -9.30 -7.53 23.46
N ARG A 96 -9.57 -6.24 23.27
CA ARG A 96 -9.38 -5.19 24.26
C ARG A 96 -10.74 -4.74 24.78
#